data_AF-A0A5R8YM27-F1
#
_entry.id   AF-A0A5R8YM27-F1
#
_cell.length_a   1.000
_cell.length_b   1.000
_cell.length_c   1.000
_cell.angle_alpha   90.00
_cell.angle_beta   90.00
_cell.angle_gamma   90.00
#
_symmetry.space_group_name_H-M   'P 1'
#
loop_
_entity.id
_entity.type
_entity.pdbx_description
1 polymer ?
#
loop_
_entity_poly.entity_id
_entity_poly.type
_entity_poly.pdbx_seq_one_letter_code
_entity_poly.pdbx_strand_id
1 'polypeptide(L)'
;MVGGYDAEAKKELAEGAWRVRFRYETAAVDAGHEVILAATDQVRFDRREGRAFRQVDLAEVPPLVFSEAMRDVDLFVAVTSIATDPEWADRGEDPHHAYWRETSFGVLPPSAQVRRDALARLLPRTAVAYRCTLTDRFLVVRGDLGTYKIHLGGANILMDPGDVYLCIVSARKRDARLFLPFEENGQLSLILSKAFLLANDSTITDEAILRQIQRKRPA
;
A
#
# COMPACT_ATOMS: atom_id res chain seq x y z
N MET A 1 -21.71 -11.50 3.39
CA MET A 1 -22.70 -10.77 2.58
C MET A 1 -22.73 -9.36 3.11
N VAL A 2 -22.26 -8.36 2.36
CA VAL A 2 -22.32 -6.96 2.77
C VAL A 2 -23.64 -6.42 2.21
N GLY A 3 -24.67 -6.40 3.06
CA GLY A 3 -25.98 -5.84 2.72
C GLY A 3 -25.97 -4.33 2.93
N GLY A 4 -26.51 -3.59 1.98
CA GLY A 4 -26.56 -2.13 1.99
C GLY A 4 -27.30 -1.53 3.18
N TYR A 5 -26.90 -0.30 3.53
CA TYR A 5 -27.37 0.60 4.58
C TYR A 5 -26.83 0.41 6.01
N ASP A 6 -26.29 -0.75 6.37
CA ASP A 6 -25.59 -0.90 7.66
C ASP A 6 -24.09 -0.62 7.47
N ALA A 7 -23.66 0.53 7.98
CA ALA A 7 -22.27 1.01 8.11
C ALA A 7 -21.41 0.13 9.05
N GLU A 8 -21.58 -1.21 9.02
CA GLU A 8 -20.99 -2.13 9.98
C GLU A 8 -20.67 -3.50 9.34
N ALA A 9 -19.39 -3.88 9.32
CA ALA A 9 -18.93 -5.22 8.98
C ALA A 9 -18.98 -6.12 10.23
N LYS A 10 -19.38 -7.39 10.07
CA LYS A 10 -19.55 -8.33 11.19
C LYS A 10 -18.85 -9.65 10.90
N LYS A 11 -18.12 -10.19 11.87
CA LYS A 11 -17.50 -11.52 11.80
C LYS A 11 -17.67 -12.26 13.11
N GLU A 12 -18.00 -13.54 13.04
CA GLU A 12 -18.03 -14.44 14.19
C GLU A 12 -16.67 -15.15 14.35
N LEU A 13 -16.23 -15.28 15.59
CA LEU A 13 -14.93 -15.83 16.00
C LEU A 13 -15.13 -16.90 17.08
N ALA A 14 -14.11 -17.75 17.27
CA ALA A 14 -14.12 -18.81 18.27
C ALA A 14 -15.41 -19.65 18.25
N GLU A 15 -15.68 -20.30 17.10
CA GLU A 15 -16.86 -21.16 16.89
C GLU A 15 -18.21 -20.47 17.15
N GLY A 16 -18.26 -19.16 16.87
CA GLY A 16 -19.45 -18.33 17.04
C GLY A 16 -19.72 -17.91 18.48
N ALA A 17 -18.81 -18.17 19.41
CA ALA A 17 -18.92 -17.67 20.78
C ALA A 17 -18.74 -16.14 20.87
N TRP A 18 -18.04 -15.56 19.89
CA TRP A 18 -17.73 -14.14 19.84
C TRP A 18 -18.10 -13.54 18.49
N ARG A 19 -18.47 -12.26 18.50
CA ARG A 19 -18.71 -11.47 17.30
C ARG A 19 -17.95 -10.16 17.38
N VAL A 20 -17.17 -9.86 16.36
CA VAL A 20 -16.60 -8.53 16.14
C VAL A 20 -17.48 -7.74 15.18
N ARG A 21 -17.65 -6.46 15.48
CA ARG A 21 -18.35 -5.48 14.65
C ARG A 21 -17.39 -4.33 14.35
N PHE A 22 -17.22 -4.01 13.08
CA PHE A 22 -16.32 -2.96 12.63
C PHE A 22 -17.10 -1.92 11.84
N ARG A 23 -17.15 -0.70 12.37
CA ARG A 23 -17.93 0.39 11.79
C ARG A 23 -17.13 1.11 10.72
N TYR A 24 -17.79 1.46 9.62
CA TYR A 24 -17.24 2.30 8.57
C TYR A 24 -18.35 3.18 7.99
N GLU A 25 -18.01 4.39 7.57
CA GLU A 25 -18.96 5.34 7.01
C GLU A 25 -18.49 5.86 5.65
N THR A 26 -19.45 6.23 4.81
CA THR A 26 -19.15 6.88 3.53
C THR A 26 -18.55 8.25 3.80
N ALA A 27 -17.30 8.45 3.39
CA ALA A 27 -16.58 9.71 3.56
C ALA A 27 -16.69 10.60 2.31
N ALA A 28 -16.75 10.01 1.11
CA ALA A 28 -17.00 10.76 -0.11
C ALA A 28 -17.72 9.91 -1.17
N VAL A 29 -18.52 10.59 -1.97
CA VAL A 29 -19.21 10.05 -3.15
C VAL A 29 -18.83 10.86 -4.38
N ASP A 30 -18.76 10.22 -5.54
CA ASP A 30 -18.56 10.93 -6.80
C ASP A 30 -19.85 11.57 -7.33
N ALA A 31 -19.76 12.24 -8.49
CA ALA A 31 -20.91 12.85 -9.17
C ALA A 31 -21.98 11.83 -9.61
N GLY A 32 -21.63 10.54 -9.69
CA GLY A 32 -22.53 9.42 -9.96
C GLY A 32 -23.20 8.84 -8.71
N HIS A 33 -22.91 9.39 -7.52
CA HIS A 33 -23.31 8.87 -6.21
C HIS A 33 -22.69 7.51 -5.84
N GLU A 34 -21.59 7.13 -6.49
CA GLU A 34 -20.81 5.97 -6.07
C GLU A 34 -19.87 6.35 -4.91
N VAL A 35 -19.76 5.46 -3.92
CA VAL A 35 -18.85 5.66 -2.78
C VAL A 35 -17.40 5.51 -3.25
N ILE A 36 -16.64 6.60 -3.16
CA ILE A 36 -15.22 6.66 -3.54
C ILE A 36 -14.28 6.61 -2.33
N LEU A 37 -14.77 6.99 -1.15
CA LEU A 37 -14.03 6.95 0.11
C LEU A 37 -14.92 6.47 1.24
N ALA A 38 -14.33 5.67 2.13
CA ALA A 38 -14.91 5.31 3.41
C ALA A 38 -13.96 5.66 4.55
N ALA A 39 -14.50 6.16 5.65
CA ALA A 39 -13.78 6.34 6.91
C ALA A 39 -14.11 5.16 7.83
N THR A 40 -13.13 4.69 8.58
CA THR A 40 -13.30 3.61 9.55
C THR A 40 -13.48 4.18 10.95
N ASP A 41 -14.29 3.52 11.77
CA ASP A 41 -14.62 3.94 13.13
C ASP A 41 -14.51 2.72 14.09
N GLN A 42 -15.26 2.73 15.18
CA GLN A 42 -15.17 1.78 16.29
C GLN A 42 -15.17 0.30 15.88
N VAL A 43 -14.31 -0.47 16.56
CA VAL A 43 -14.37 -1.93 16.65
C VAL A 43 -15.04 -2.29 17.97
N ARG A 44 -16.09 -3.12 17.92
CA ARG A 44 -16.85 -3.57 19.09
C ARG A 44 -16.89 -5.09 19.16
N PHE A 45 -16.94 -5.62 20.38
CA PHE A 45 -16.96 -7.05 20.66
C PHE A 45 -18.26 -7.41 21.36
N ASP A 46 -18.90 -8.48 20.89
CA ASP A 46 -20.04 -9.07 21.54
C ASP A 46 -19.75 -10.54 21.89
N ARG A 47 -20.22 -10.97 23.06
CA ARG A 47 -20.20 -12.35 23.49
C ARG A 47 -21.57 -12.99 23.26
N ARG A 48 -21.60 -14.24 22.80
CA ARG A 48 -22.84 -15.00 22.63
C ARG A 48 -23.40 -15.40 24.01
N GLU A 49 -24.64 -15.01 24.26
CA GLU A 49 -25.42 -15.37 25.45
C GLU A 49 -26.73 -16.06 24.97
N GLY A 50 -26.73 -17.39 25.00
CA GLY A 50 -27.81 -18.20 24.42
C GLY A 50 -27.92 -18.00 22.91
N ARG A 51 -29.06 -17.46 22.45
CA ARG A 51 -29.31 -17.16 21.02
C ARG A 51 -28.97 -15.71 20.64
N ALA A 52 -28.61 -14.87 21.61
CA ALA A 52 -28.35 -13.46 21.39
C ALA A 52 -26.85 -13.14 21.56
N PHE A 53 -26.46 -11.95 21.11
CA PHE A 53 -25.14 -11.39 21.33
C PHE A 53 -25.28 -10.18 22.26
N ARG A 54 -24.39 -10.10 23.25
CA ARG A 54 -24.30 -8.96 24.17
C ARG A 54 -22.95 -8.29 24.01
N GLN A 55 -22.94 -6.97 23.82
CA GLN A 55 -21.71 -6.19 23.79
C GLN A 55 -21.00 -6.29 25.14
N VAL A 56 -19.69 -6.50 25.12
CA VAL A 56 -18.85 -6.58 26.32
C VAL A 56 -17.72 -5.56 26.26
N ASP A 57 -17.16 -5.22 27.42
CA ASP A 57 -16.00 -4.35 27.50
C ASP A 57 -14.76 -5.04 26.97
N LEU A 58 -13.84 -4.26 26.38
CA LEU A 58 -12.61 -4.78 25.78
C LEU A 58 -11.77 -5.58 26.79
N ALA A 59 -11.79 -5.20 28.07
CA ALA A 59 -11.08 -5.89 29.14
C ALA A 59 -11.56 -7.33 29.38
N GLU A 60 -12.78 -7.66 28.94
CA GLU A 60 -13.36 -9.00 29.04
C GLU A 60 -13.10 -9.86 27.80
N VAL A 61 -12.51 -9.28 26.73
CA VAL A 61 -12.25 -10.00 25.48
C VAL A 61 -10.98 -10.84 25.62
N PRO A 62 -11.03 -12.16 25.35
CA PRO A 62 -9.85 -13.00 25.38
C PRO A 62 -8.78 -12.48 24.40
N PRO A 63 -7.48 -12.44 24.79
CA PRO A 63 -6.42 -11.91 23.95
C PRO A 63 -6.33 -12.55 22.56
N LEU A 64 -6.63 -13.84 22.44
CA LEU A 64 -6.62 -14.55 21.16
C LEU A 64 -7.74 -14.06 20.22
N VAL A 65 -8.96 -13.89 20.76
CA VAL A 65 -10.11 -13.35 20.01
C VAL A 65 -9.83 -11.92 19.56
N PHE A 66 -9.27 -11.10 20.46
CA PHE A 66 -8.85 -9.74 20.13
C PHE A 66 -7.82 -9.73 19.01
N SER A 67 -6.78 -10.56 19.11
CA SER A 67 -5.69 -10.60 18.13
C SER A 67 -6.17 -11.06 16.75
N GLU A 68 -7.06 -12.06 16.70
CA GLU A 68 -7.66 -12.51 15.45
C GLU A 68 -8.54 -11.40 14.82
N ALA A 69 -9.39 -10.77 15.62
CA ALA A 69 -10.23 -9.66 15.17
C ALA A 69 -9.40 -8.49 14.63
N MET A 70 -8.36 -8.07 15.37
CA MET A 70 -7.52 -6.96 14.96
C MET A 70 -6.67 -7.29 13.74
N ARG A 71 -6.27 -8.56 13.55
CA ARG A 71 -5.62 -8.99 12.30
C ARG A 71 -6.54 -8.82 11.09
N ASP A 72 -7.83 -9.16 11.23
CA ASP A 72 -8.78 -8.98 10.14
C ASP A 72 -9.07 -7.50 9.86
N VAL A 73 -9.21 -6.69 10.91
CA VAL A 73 -9.39 -5.23 10.78
C VAL A 73 -8.17 -4.59 10.11
N ASP A 74 -6.96 -4.95 10.55
CA ASP A 74 -5.71 -4.49 9.92
C ASP A 74 -5.65 -4.88 8.44
N LEU A 75 -5.98 -6.14 8.12
CA LEU A 75 -6.03 -6.59 6.73
C LEU A 75 -7.06 -5.81 5.90
N PHE A 76 -8.25 -5.56 6.44
CA PHE A 76 -9.28 -4.77 5.77
C PHE A 76 -8.76 -3.37 5.46
N VAL A 77 -8.28 -2.65 6.48
CA VAL A 77 -7.78 -1.28 6.34
C VAL A 77 -6.59 -1.23 5.38
N ALA A 78 -5.64 -2.16 5.51
CA ALA A 78 -4.47 -2.22 4.65
C ALA A 78 -4.84 -2.42 3.18
N VAL A 79 -5.81 -3.29 2.87
CA VAL A 79 -6.21 -3.59 1.49
C VAL A 79 -7.09 -2.50 0.89
N THR A 80 -7.95 -1.86 1.68
CA THR A 80 -8.89 -0.84 1.18
C THR A 80 -8.35 0.58 1.28
N SER A 81 -7.18 0.78 1.89
CA SER A 81 -6.59 2.11 2.06
C SER A 81 -6.23 2.74 0.73
N ILE A 82 -6.56 4.02 0.57
CA ILE A 82 -6.10 4.85 -0.55
C ILE A 82 -4.58 4.88 -0.67
N ALA A 83 -3.83 4.65 0.41
CA ALA A 83 -2.37 4.58 0.39
C ALA A 83 -1.83 3.39 -0.43
N THR A 84 -2.68 2.41 -0.75
CA THR A 84 -2.34 1.29 -1.63
C THR A 84 -2.75 1.51 -3.08
N ASP A 85 -3.53 2.56 -3.38
CA ASP A 85 -3.89 2.93 -4.74
C ASP A 85 -2.75 3.75 -5.37
N PRO A 86 -2.02 3.19 -6.37
CA PRO A 86 -0.92 3.87 -7.03
C PRO A 86 -1.37 5.05 -7.90
N GLU A 87 -2.64 5.06 -8.35
CA GLU A 87 -3.23 6.11 -9.19
C GLU A 87 -3.80 7.26 -8.36
N TRP A 88 -3.85 7.14 -7.03
CA TRP A 88 -4.52 8.12 -6.17
C TRP A 88 -3.94 9.53 -6.31
N ALA A 89 -2.61 9.63 -6.47
CA ALA A 89 -1.91 10.89 -6.63
C ALA A 89 -2.26 11.65 -7.93
N ASP A 90 -2.80 10.96 -8.95
CA ASP A 90 -3.16 11.58 -10.23
C ASP A 90 -4.57 12.21 -10.22
N ARG A 91 -5.28 12.21 -9.07
CA ARG A 91 -6.67 12.73 -8.94
C ARG A 91 -6.81 14.24 -8.69
N GLY A 92 -5.73 15.01 -8.74
CA GLY A 92 -5.78 16.49 -8.62
C GLY A 92 -5.64 17.00 -7.18
N GLU A 93 -6.27 18.14 -6.85
CA GLU A 93 -6.27 18.72 -5.50
C GLU A 93 -7.17 17.90 -4.56
N ASP A 94 -6.60 16.86 -3.97
CA ASP A 94 -7.28 15.99 -3.01
C ASP A 94 -6.86 16.34 -1.55
N PRO A 95 -7.82 16.58 -0.63
CA PRO A 95 -7.54 16.87 0.79
C PRO A 95 -6.72 15.77 1.51
N HIS A 96 -6.78 14.53 1.02
CA HIS A 96 -6.10 13.36 1.58
C HIS A 96 -4.75 13.09 0.94
N HIS A 97 -4.28 13.96 0.03
CA HIS A 97 -2.96 13.82 -0.60
C HIS A 97 -1.82 13.83 0.44
N ALA A 98 -1.95 14.61 1.52
CA ALA A 98 -0.99 14.62 2.62
C ALA A 98 -0.95 13.26 3.36
N TYR A 99 -2.13 12.72 3.70
CA TYR A 99 -2.26 11.40 4.32
C TYR A 99 -1.70 10.28 3.43
N TRP A 100 -2.04 10.30 2.14
CA TRP A 100 -1.51 9.34 1.17
C TRP A 100 0.01 9.42 1.09
N ARG A 101 0.59 10.63 1.04
CA ARG A 101 2.04 10.83 0.98
C ARG A 101 2.75 10.33 2.24
N GLU A 102 2.26 10.69 3.42
CA GLU A 102 2.84 10.24 4.69
C GLU A 102 2.79 8.72 4.84
N THR A 103 1.66 8.11 4.47
CA THR A 103 1.46 6.66 4.60
C THR A 103 2.25 5.88 3.54
N SER A 104 2.25 6.35 2.29
CA SER A 104 2.95 5.70 1.16
C SER A 104 4.46 5.66 1.31
N PHE A 105 5.04 6.62 2.02
CA PHE A 105 6.48 6.82 2.21
C PHE A 105 6.90 6.73 3.70
N GLY A 106 6.01 6.19 4.55
CA GLY A 106 6.18 6.08 5.99
C GLY A 106 7.24 5.05 6.43
N VAL A 107 7.12 4.58 7.67
CA VAL A 107 8.04 3.55 8.22
C VAL A 107 7.80 2.21 7.51
N LEU A 108 8.86 1.44 7.31
CA LEU A 108 8.76 0.13 6.70
C LEU A 108 8.00 -0.86 7.61
N PRO A 109 6.93 -1.52 7.11
CA PRO A 109 6.35 -2.65 7.83
C PRO A 109 7.37 -3.81 7.91
N PRO A 110 7.23 -4.77 8.85
CA PRO A 110 8.16 -5.89 8.98
C PRO A 110 8.39 -6.67 7.68
N SER A 111 7.36 -6.84 6.84
CA SER A 111 7.46 -7.48 5.53
C SER A 111 8.35 -6.71 4.54
N ALA A 112 8.47 -5.39 4.68
CA ALA A 112 9.38 -4.58 3.87
C ALA A 112 10.85 -4.68 4.34
N GLN A 113 11.10 -4.98 5.62
CA GLN A 113 12.45 -5.24 6.12
C GLN A 113 13.02 -6.54 5.53
N VAL A 114 12.20 -7.60 5.45
CA VAL A 114 12.61 -8.85 4.77
C VAL A 114 12.94 -8.61 3.29
N ARG A 115 12.13 -7.79 2.60
CA ARG A 115 12.40 -7.40 1.19
C ARG A 115 13.67 -6.58 1.02
N ARG A 116 13.97 -5.69 1.96
CA ARG A 116 15.24 -4.94 2.00
C ARG A 116 16.42 -5.91 2.04
N ASP A 117 16.38 -6.91 2.92
CA ASP A 117 17.46 -7.89 3.05
C ASP A 117 17.62 -8.75 1.78
N ALA A 118 16.50 -9.13 1.16
CA ALA A 118 16.52 -9.81 -0.13
C ALA A 118 17.15 -8.93 -1.23
N LEU A 119 16.76 -7.65 -1.32
CA LEU A 119 17.35 -6.68 -2.26
C LEU A 119 18.84 -6.50 -2.03
N ALA A 120 19.29 -6.41 -0.78
CA ALA A 120 20.71 -6.29 -0.46
C ALA A 120 21.56 -7.45 -1.02
N ARG A 121 20.97 -8.65 -1.12
CA ARG A 121 21.62 -9.85 -1.68
C ARG A 121 21.51 -9.93 -3.20
N LEU A 122 20.38 -9.49 -3.78
CA LEU A 122 20.10 -9.59 -5.21
C LEU A 122 20.72 -8.45 -6.02
N LEU A 123 20.59 -7.21 -5.55
CA LEU A 123 21.01 -5.99 -6.27
C LEU A 123 22.45 -6.04 -6.79
N PRO A 124 23.46 -6.49 -6.02
CA PRO A 124 24.85 -6.53 -6.50
C PRO A 124 25.07 -7.44 -7.73
N ARG A 125 24.14 -8.36 -8.01
CA ARG A 125 24.20 -9.31 -9.13
C ARG A 125 23.41 -8.82 -10.35
N THR A 126 22.87 -7.61 -10.31
CA THR A 126 22.09 -7.02 -11.40
C THR A 126 22.94 -6.09 -12.25
N ALA A 127 22.56 -5.90 -13.52
CA ALA A 127 23.23 -4.97 -14.42
C ALA A 127 23.17 -3.50 -13.95
N VAL A 128 22.23 -3.17 -13.06
CA VAL A 128 22.00 -1.79 -12.58
C VAL A 128 22.59 -1.54 -11.19
N ALA A 129 23.29 -2.51 -10.61
CA ALA A 129 23.89 -2.43 -9.27
C ALA A 129 24.65 -1.11 -9.01
N TYR A 130 25.47 -0.69 -9.98
CA TYR A 130 26.32 0.51 -9.88
C TYR A 130 25.55 1.84 -9.88
N ARG A 131 24.26 1.82 -10.25
CA ARG A 131 23.35 2.97 -10.21
C ARG A 131 22.45 2.97 -8.98
N CYS A 132 22.54 1.93 -8.14
CA CYS A 132 21.62 1.68 -7.05
C CYS A 132 22.30 1.86 -5.68
N THR A 133 21.60 2.47 -4.73
CA THR A 133 22.01 2.57 -3.32
C THR A 133 20.83 2.24 -2.42
N LEU A 134 21.01 1.26 -1.53
CA LEU A 134 19.98 0.86 -0.59
C LEU A 134 20.11 1.68 0.71
N THR A 135 19.07 2.45 1.03
CA THR A 135 18.94 3.24 2.27
C THR A 135 17.89 2.63 3.17
N ASP A 136 17.71 3.10 4.41
CA ASP A 136 16.75 2.56 5.40
C ASP A 136 15.36 2.22 4.82
N ARG A 137 14.74 3.17 4.11
CA ARG A 137 13.39 3.03 3.57
C ARG A 137 13.28 2.95 2.05
N PHE A 138 14.36 3.28 1.34
CA PHE A 138 14.33 3.45 -0.11
C PHE A 138 15.45 2.70 -0.82
N LEU A 139 15.15 2.22 -2.01
CA LEU A 139 16.14 1.97 -3.05
C LEU A 139 16.31 3.25 -3.87
N VAL A 140 17.47 3.88 -3.74
CA VAL A 140 17.85 5.05 -4.55
C VAL A 140 18.44 4.55 -5.86
N VAL A 141 17.95 5.08 -6.99
CA VAL A 141 18.36 4.71 -8.34
C VAL A 141 18.75 5.96 -9.10
N ARG A 142 19.98 6.02 -9.61
CA ARG A 142 20.48 7.11 -10.45
C ARG A 142 20.32 6.76 -11.92
N GLY A 143 19.39 7.41 -12.61
CA GLY A 143 19.29 7.39 -14.07
C GLY A 143 20.16 8.47 -14.74
N ASP A 144 19.96 8.67 -16.04
CA ASP A 144 20.60 9.73 -16.84
C ASP A 144 19.78 11.04 -16.81
N LEU A 145 18.46 10.95 -16.69
CA LEU A 145 17.52 12.09 -16.62
C LEU A 145 17.25 12.54 -15.18
N GLY A 146 17.43 11.66 -14.19
CA GLY A 146 17.26 12.03 -12.79
C GLY A 146 17.66 10.97 -11.77
N THR A 147 17.55 11.34 -10.49
CA THR A 147 17.68 10.41 -9.37
C THR A 147 16.29 10.11 -8.80
N TYR A 148 16.06 8.85 -8.47
CA TYR A 148 14.77 8.30 -8.06
C TYR A 148 14.91 7.56 -6.73
N LYS A 149 13.90 7.65 -5.87
CA LYS A 149 13.80 6.96 -4.58
C LYS A 149 12.57 6.06 -4.60
N ILE A 150 12.79 4.76 -4.69
CA ILE A 150 11.72 3.74 -4.69
C ILE A 150 11.50 3.28 -3.25
N HIS A 151 10.30 3.49 -2.71
CA HIS A 151 9.95 3.08 -1.35
C HIS A 151 9.85 1.56 -1.25
N LEU A 152 10.50 0.95 -0.25
CA LEU A 152 10.58 -0.51 -0.14
C LEU A 152 9.26 -1.17 0.33
N GLY A 153 8.36 -0.40 0.95
CA GLY A 153 7.05 -0.89 1.36
C GLY A 153 6.05 -0.96 0.20
N GLY A 154 5.92 0.15 -0.53
CA GLY A 154 4.87 0.37 -1.54
C GLY A 154 5.35 0.42 -2.99
N ALA A 155 6.65 0.39 -3.25
CA ALA A 155 7.23 0.60 -4.59
C ALA A 155 6.89 1.96 -5.23
N ASN A 156 6.40 2.93 -4.45
CA ASN A 156 6.13 4.30 -4.89
C ASN A 156 7.45 5.06 -5.10
N ILE A 157 7.48 5.98 -6.06
CA ILE A 157 8.72 6.63 -6.52
C ILE A 157 8.67 8.12 -6.22
N LEU A 158 9.73 8.64 -5.60
CA LEU A 158 10.01 10.07 -5.49
C LEU A 158 11.20 10.43 -6.38
N MET A 159 11.21 11.63 -6.94
CA MET A 159 12.28 12.14 -7.77
C MET A 159 13.05 13.24 -7.03
N ASP A 160 14.39 13.19 -7.10
CA ASP A 160 15.30 14.13 -6.44
C ASP A 160 15.98 15.10 -7.43
N PRO A 161 15.94 16.43 -7.25
CA PRO A 161 15.57 17.13 -6.01
C PRO A 161 14.06 17.33 -5.83
N GLY A 162 13.65 17.55 -4.58
CA GLY A 162 12.33 18.06 -4.20
C GLY A 162 11.26 17.02 -3.87
N ASP A 163 11.59 15.72 -3.88
CA ASP A 163 10.70 14.61 -3.55
C ASP A 163 9.37 14.67 -4.32
N VAL A 164 9.49 14.98 -5.62
CA VAL A 164 8.36 15.03 -6.55
C VAL A 164 7.93 13.60 -6.87
N TYR A 165 6.65 13.29 -6.68
CA TYR A 165 6.12 11.96 -6.97
C TYR A 165 6.21 11.62 -8.47
N LEU A 166 6.55 10.36 -8.77
CA LEU A 166 6.54 9.79 -10.13
C LEU A 166 5.65 8.55 -10.13
N CYS A 167 4.52 8.65 -10.83
CA CYS A 167 3.58 7.56 -11.03
C CYS A 167 4.03 6.70 -12.21
N ILE A 168 4.31 5.41 -11.96
CA ILE A 168 4.58 4.42 -13.00
C ILE A 168 3.65 3.23 -12.77
N VAL A 169 2.67 3.13 -13.66
CA VAL A 169 1.69 2.06 -13.68
C VAL A 169 2.26 0.91 -14.49
N SER A 170 2.44 -0.25 -13.87
CA SER A 170 2.72 -1.45 -14.64
C SER A 170 1.47 -1.86 -15.39
N ALA A 171 1.51 -1.89 -16.72
CA ALA A 171 0.47 -2.55 -17.50
C ALA A 171 0.32 -3.99 -16.98
N ARG A 172 -0.91 -4.43 -16.65
CA ARG A 172 -1.19 -5.79 -16.17
C ARG A 172 -0.86 -6.84 -17.24
N LYS A 173 0.42 -7.16 -17.44
CA LYS A 173 0.85 -8.37 -18.16
C LYS A 173 0.87 -9.52 -17.17
N ARG A 174 -0.06 -10.47 -17.35
CA ARG A 174 -0.33 -11.59 -16.44
C ARG A 174 0.73 -12.70 -16.40
N ASP A 175 1.79 -12.66 -17.21
CA ASP A 175 2.52 -13.90 -17.57
C ASP A 175 3.99 -14.04 -17.15
N ALA A 176 4.56 -13.16 -16.34
CA ALA A 176 5.91 -13.38 -15.82
C ALA A 176 5.97 -13.20 -14.30
N ARG A 177 5.39 -14.16 -13.56
CA ARG A 177 5.68 -14.30 -12.13
C ARG A 177 7.11 -14.80 -11.98
N LEU A 178 8.05 -13.86 -11.88
CA LEU A 178 9.39 -14.13 -11.35
C LEU A 178 9.20 -14.69 -9.94
N PHE A 179 9.56 -15.96 -9.73
CA PHE A 179 9.51 -16.54 -8.38
C PHE A 179 10.72 -16.04 -7.60
N LEU A 180 10.53 -14.97 -6.83
CA LEU A 180 11.53 -14.47 -5.91
C LEU A 180 11.32 -15.09 -4.51
N PRO A 181 12.39 -15.38 -3.76
CA PRO A 181 12.27 -15.89 -2.40
C PRO A 181 11.53 -14.88 -1.52
N PHE A 182 10.55 -15.35 -0.75
CA PHE A 182 9.70 -14.56 0.16
C PHE A 182 8.75 -13.55 -0.51
N GLU A 183 8.41 -13.77 -1.79
CA GLU A 183 7.50 -12.91 -2.55
C GLU A 183 6.08 -13.48 -2.62
N GLU A 184 5.18 -12.98 -1.77
CA GLU A 184 3.75 -13.37 -1.81
C GLU A 184 2.92 -12.46 -2.73
N ASN A 185 3.32 -11.18 -2.85
CA ASN A 185 2.50 -10.13 -3.51
C ASN A 185 3.16 -9.48 -4.74
N GLY A 186 4.27 -10.01 -5.26
CA GLY A 186 4.94 -9.47 -6.45
C GLY A 186 5.70 -8.13 -6.25
N GLN A 187 5.75 -7.62 -5.01
CA GLN A 187 6.29 -6.29 -4.77
C GLN A 187 7.81 -6.19 -5.01
N LEU A 188 8.55 -7.25 -4.72
CA LEU A 188 10.00 -7.25 -4.89
C LEU A 188 10.34 -7.16 -6.39
N SER A 189 9.63 -7.93 -7.21
CA SER A 189 9.68 -7.89 -8.66
C SER A 189 9.27 -6.51 -9.20
N LEU A 190 8.24 -5.88 -8.61
CA LEU A 190 7.82 -4.54 -8.98
C LEU A 190 8.91 -3.49 -8.69
N ILE A 191 9.53 -3.54 -7.50
CA ILE A 191 10.64 -2.65 -7.12
C ILE A 191 11.81 -2.84 -8.09
N LEU A 192 12.20 -4.08 -8.38
CA LEU A 192 13.28 -4.38 -9.33
C LEU A 192 12.94 -3.89 -10.74
N SER A 193 11.73 -4.15 -11.24
CA SER A 193 11.28 -3.70 -12.56
C SER A 193 11.36 -2.19 -12.70
N LYS A 194 10.89 -1.44 -11.68
CA LYS A 194 11.01 0.02 -11.63
C LYS A 194 12.48 0.45 -11.58
N ALA A 195 13.32 -0.22 -10.80
CA ALA A 195 14.75 0.09 -10.74
C ALA A 195 15.46 -0.10 -12.10
N PHE A 196 15.17 -1.19 -12.82
CA PHE A 196 15.73 -1.42 -14.15
C PHE A 196 15.26 -0.38 -15.18
N LEU A 197 13.97 -0.01 -15.15
CA LEU A 197 13.41 1.02 -16.01
C LEU A 197 14.09 2.38 -15.75
N LEU A 198 14.14 2.80 -14.48
CA LEU A 198 14.63 4.11 -14.07
C LEU A 198 16.16 4.24 -14.16
N ALA A 199 16.89 3.14 -13.97
CA ALA A 199 18.33 3.12 -14.21
C ALA A 199 18.68 3.32 -15.68
N ASN A 200 17.75 3.11 -16.62
CA ASN A 200 17.91 3.34 -18.06
C ASN A 200 16.87 4.35 -18.57
N ASP A 201 16.56 5.37 -17.76
CA ASP A 201 15.51 6.35 -18.03
C ASP A 201 15.62 7.08 -19.39
N SER A 202 16.84 7.24 -19.92
CA SER A 202 17.10 7.78 -21.27
C SER A 202 16.52 6.93 -22.42
N THR A 203 16.20 5.67 -22.15
CA THR A 203 15.61 4.74 -23.13
C THR A 203 14.08 4.59 -23.00
N ILE A 204 13.46 5.27 -22.03
CA ILE A 204 12.01 5.24 -21.84
C ILE A 204 11.33 5.92 -23.04
N THR A 205 10.40 5.21 -23.67
CA THR A 205 9.61 5.72 -24.80
C THR A 205 8.20 6.15 -24.40
N ASP A 206 7.75 5.81 -23.20
CA ASP A 206 6.43 6.16 -22.70
C ASP A 206 6.36 7.67 -22.40
N GLU A 207 5.57 8.39 -23.21
CA GLU A 207 5.43 9.85 -23.09
C GLU A 207 4.83 10.28 -21.74
N ALA A 208 3.97 9.49 -21.12
CA ALA A 208 3.36 9.84 -19.83
C ALA A 208 4.42 9.85 -18.72
N ILE A 209 5.34 8.88 -18.74
CA ILE A 209 6.47 8.83 -17.80
C ILE A 209 7.45 9.97 -18.09
N LEU A 210 7.80 10.20 -19.36
CA LEU A 210 8.73 11.26 -19.75
C LEU A 210 8.22 12.66 -19.35
N ARG A 211 6.93 12.95 -19.56
CA ARG A 211 6.32 14.23 -19.17
C ARG A 211 6.42 14.46 -17.66
N GLN A 212 6.18 13.42 -16.84
CA GLN A 212 6.34 13.52 -15.39
C GLN A 212 7.79 13.81 -14.99
N ILE A 213 8.76 13.09 -15.57
CA ILE A 213 10.19 13.31 -15.33
C ILE A 213 10.61 14.74 -15.73
N GLN A 214 10.08 15.25 -16.84
CA GLN A 214 10.41 16.58 -17.35
C GLN A 214 9.79 17.72 -16.52
N ARG A 215 8.59 17.56 -15.94
CA ARG A 215 7.96 18.57 -15.05
C ARG A 215 8.85 18.97 -13.85
N LYS A 216 9.80 18.11 -13.50
CA LYS A 216 10.77 18.33 -12.43
C LYS A 216 11.95 19.23 -12.82
N ARG A 217 12.26 19.41 -14.12
CA ARG A 217 13.35 20.32 -14.52
C ARG A 217 12.82 21.76 -14.44
N PRO A 218 13.20 22.58 -13.44
CA PRO A 218 13.05 24.02 -13.60
C PRO A 218 13.89 24.44 -14.82
N ALA A 219 13.35 25.40 -15.58
CA ALA A 219 14.07 26.05 -16.67
C ALA A 219 15.36 26.72 -16.18
#